data_AF-A0A935S7W7-F1
#
_entry.id   AF-A0A935S7W7-F1
#
_cell.length_a   1.000
_cell.length_b   1.000
_cell.length_c   1.000
_cell.angle_alpha   90.00
_cell.angle_beta   90.00
_cell.angle_gamma   90.00
#
_symmetry.space_group_name_H-M   'P 1'
#
loop_
_entity.id
_entity.type
_entity.pdbx_description
1 polymer ?
#
loop_
_entity_poly.entity_id
_entity_poly.type
_entity_poly.pdbx_seq_one_letter_code
_entity_poly.pdbx_strand_id
1 'polypeptide(L)'
;MIIYQGLNDAVVNKKNALFLVNQWTGVNNIDTIADVIEPAFMNIEDIKRTQYTDSLGQTPVILYEVKNLGHKLLIKPGDKENEGGTKGLFGVDKGFHSTYQTAKEFGILKSH
;
A
#
# COMPACT_ATOMS: atom_id res chain seq x y z
N MET A 1 9.01 -2.60 -4.55
CA MET A 1 7.70 -2.54 -5.21
C MET A 1 6.62 -2.31 -4.16
N ILE A 2 5.71 -1.37 -4.39
CA ILE A 2 4.60 -1.06 -3.47
C ILE A 2 3.30 -1.21 -4.26
N ILE A 3 2.38 -2.02 -3.73
CA ILE A 3 1.12 -2.38 -4.39
C ILE A 3 -0.02 -1.89 -3.51
N TYR A 4 -0.98 -1.17 -4.10
CA TYR A 4 -2.25 -0.81 -3.45
C TYR A 4 -3.40 -1.49 -4.19
N GLN A 5 -4.26 -2.20 -3.47
CA GLN A 5 -5.42 -2.88 -4.04
C GLN A 5 -6.68 -2.61 -3.23
N GLY A 6 -7.70 -2.07 -3.89
CA GLY A 6 -9.05 -2.01 -3.34
C GLY A 6 -9.74 -3.37 -3.43
N LEU A 7 -10.33 -3.85 -2.33
CA LEU A 7 -11.02 -5.14 -2.30
C LEU A 7 -12.41 -5.13 -2.96
N ASN A 8 -12.93 -3.95 -3.27
CA ASN A 8 -14.19 -3.71 -3.98
C ASN A 8 -13.94 -3.01 -5.34
N ASP A 9 -12.72 -3.06 -5.85
CA ASP A 9 -12.39 -2.54 -7.17
C ASP A 9 -13.10 -3.38 -8.26
N ALA A 10 -14.03 -2.73 -8.97
CA ALA A 10 -14.81 -3.33 -10.05
C ALA A 10 -14.13 -3.19 -11.42
N VAL A 11 -13.04 -2.42 -11.52
CA VAL A 11 -12.26 -2.20 -12.74
C VAL A 11 -11.08 -3.16 -12.79
N VAL A 12 -10.33 -3.29 -11.70
CA VAL A 12 -9.17 -4.18 -11.59
C VAL A 12 -9.43 -5.28 -10.58
N ASN A 13 -9.38 -6.54 -11.04
CA ASN A 13 -9.64 -7.69 -10.18
C ASN A 13 -8.61 -7.76 -9.05
N LYS A 14 -9.08 -7.87 -7.80
CA LYS A 14 -8.21 -7.96 -6.62
C LYS A 14 -7.16 -9.08 -6.65
N LYS A 15 -7.38 -10.16 -7.42
CA LYS A 15 -6.39 -11.23 -7.63
C LYS A 15 -5.11 -10.72 -8.31
N ASN A 16 -5.19 -9.61 -9.06
CA ASN A 16 -4.03 -9.01 -9.72
C ASN A 16 -2.95 -8.59 -8.72
N ALA A 17 -3.32 -8.17 -7.51
CA ALA A 17 -2.37 -7.85 -6.45
C ALA A 17 -1.45 -9.05 -6.12
N LEU A 18 -2.01 -10.27 -6.06
CA LEU A 18 -1.23 -11.48 -5.81
C LEU A 18 -0.32 -11.84 -7.00
N PHE A 19 -0.76 -11.61 -8.24
CA PHE A 19 0.12 -11.79 -9.41
C PHE A 19 1.29 -10.81 -9.39
N LEU A 20 1.06 -9.56 -8.99
CA LEU A 20 2.12 -8.58 -8.82
C LEU A 20 3.08 -8.98 -7.69
N VAL A 21 2.57 -9.43 -6.54
CA VAL A 21 3.42 -9.97 -5.47
C VAL A 21 4.31 -11.09 -6.03
N ASN A 22 3.71 -12.12 -6.65
CA ASN A 22 4.48 -13.25 -7.19
C ASN A 22 5.52 -12.84 -8.23
N GLN A 23 5.17 -11.89 -9.10
CA GLN A 23 6.09 -11.36 -10.10
C GLN A 23 7.29 -10.68 -9.44
N TRP A 24 7.03 -9.78 -8.49
CA TRP A 24 8.08 -8.95 -7.90
C TRP A 24 8.89 -9.68 -6.84
N THR A 25 8.33 -10.64 -6.12
CA THR A 25 9.13 -11.54 -5.27
C THR A 25 10.07 -12.39 -6.13
N GLY A 26 9.58 -12.92 -7.25
CA GLY A 26 10.39 -13.65 -8.23
C GLY A 26 11.53 -12.82 -8.82
N VAL A 27 11.27 -11.57 -9.21
CA VAL A 27 12.31 -10.64 -9.70
C VAL A 27 13.38 -10.37 -8.65
N ASN A 28 13.01 -10.34 -7.37
CA ASN A 28 13.94 -10.08 -6.25
C ASN A 28 14.54 -11.36 -5.66
N ASN A 29 14.29 -12.54 -6.24
CA ASN A 29 14.75 -13.84 -5.74
C ASN A 29 14.38 -14.12 -4.27
N ILE A 30 13.18 -13.69 -3.85
CA ILE A 30 12.60 -14.00 -2.54
C ILE A 30 11.35 -14.87 -2.71
N ASP A 31 10.93 -15.53 -1.64
CA ASP A 31 9.71 -16.34 -1.67
C ASP A 31 8.44 -15.46 -1.59
N THR A 32 7.28 -16.11 -1.67
CA THR A 32 5.96 -15.45 -1.59
C THR A 32 5.33 -15.60 -0.20
N ILE A 33 6.12 -15.94 0.82
CA ILE A 33 5.67 -16.04 2.20
C ILE A 33 5.81 -14.66 2.83
N ALA A 34 4.74 -14.17 3.45
CA ALA A 34 4.77 -12.88 4.10
C ALA A 34 5.53 -12.95 5.43
N ASP A 35 6.45 -12.01 5.65
CA ASP A 35 7.21 -11.90 6.89
C ASP A 35 6.51 -11.01 7.93
N VAL A 36 5.81 -9.98 7.45
CA VAL A 36 5.03 -9.07 8.30
C VAL A 36 3.62 -8.95 7.75
N ILE A 37 2.63 -9.11 8.64
CA ILE A 37 1.22 -8.87 8.35
C ILE A 37 0.65 -7.97 9.44
N GLU A 38 0.17 -6.80 9.04
CA GLU A 38 -0.49 -5.82 9.91
C GLU A 38 -1.94 -5.64 9.43
N PRO A 39 -2.92 -6.32 10.07
CA PRO A 39 -4.33 -6.27 9.66
C PRO A 39 -4.99 -4.89 9.74
N ALA A 40 -4.48 -4.02 10.63
CA ALA A 40 -4.95 -2.67 10.87
C ALA A 40 -3.75 -1.70 10.88
N PHE A 41 -3.18 -1.47 9.70
CA PHE A 41 -1.97 -0.66 9.55
C PHE A 41 -2.23 0.79 9.98
N MET A 42 -1.32 1.35 10.78
CA MET A 42 -1.46 2.69 11.39
C MET A 42 -2.77 2.88 12.20
N ASN A 43 -3.30 1.81 12.79
CA ASN A 43 -4.58 1.78 13.50
C ASN A 43 -5.79 2.08 12.59
N ILE A 44 -5.69 1.77 11.29
CA ILE A 44 -6.79 1.89 10.33
C ILE A 44 -7.27 0.49 9.96
N GLU A 45 -8.41 0.07 10.52
CA GLU A 45 -9.01 -1.28 10.37
C GLU A 45 -9.30 -1.71 8.92
N ASP A 46 -9.44 -0.73 8.04
CA ASP A 46 -9.71 -0.95 6.62
C ASP A 46 -8.44 -1.28 5.82
N ILE A 47 -7.25 -1.02 6.34
CA ILE A 47 -5.98 -1.14 5.61
C ILE A 47 -5.13 -2.25 6.22
N LYS A 48 -4.94 -3.33 5.47
CA LYS A 48 -3.96 -4.35 5.79
C LYS A 48 -2.66 -4.05 5.05
N ARG A 49 -1.51 -4.07 5.75
CA ARG A 49 -0.17 -4.06 5.15
C ARG A 49 0.44 -5.46 5.26
N THR A 50 1.06 -5.91 4.18
CA THR A 50 1.82 -7.15 4.11
C THR A 50 3.18 -6.86 3.51
N GLN A 51 4.24 -7.35 4.14
CA GLN A 51 5.63 -7.14 3.70
C GLN A 51 6.30 -8.48 3.40
N TYR A 52 7.14 -8.47 2.38
CA TYR A 52 7.99 -9.58 1.98
C TYR A 52 9.42 -9.07 2.00
N THR A 53 10.26 -9.73 2.78
CA THR A 53 11.62 -9.31 3.09
C THR A 53 12.66 -10.25 2.49
N ASP A 54 13.84 -9.74 2.22
CA ASP A 54 14.98 -10.57 1.82
C ASP A 54 15.81 -11.01 3.03
N SER A 55 16.80 -11.87 2.79
CA SER A 55 17.71 -12.36 3.84
C SER A 55 18.61 -11.28 4.45
N LEU A 56 18.65 -10.08 3.86
CA LEU A 56 19.39 -8.92 4.35
C LEU A 56 18.48 -7.97 5.15
N GLY A 57 17.20 -8.32 5.34
CA GLY A 57 16.21 -7.51 6.06
C GLY A 57 15.66 -6.33 5.26
N GLN A 58 15.88 -6.27 3.95
CA GLN A 58 15.27 -5.26 3.09
C GLN A 58 13.84 -5.68 2.74
N THR A 59 12.96 -4.72 2.46
CA THR A 59 11.55 -4.99 2.09
C THR A 59 11.31 -4.71 0.60
N PRO A 60 11.67 -5.62 -0.31
CA PRO A 60 11.50 -5.41 -1.75
C PRO A 60 10.04 -5.37 -2.19
N VAL A 61 9.09 -5.96 -1.46
CA VAL A 61 7.66 -5.95 -1.82
C VAL A 61 6.79 -5.58 -0.61
N ILE A 62 5.90 -4.60 -0.81
CA ILE A 62 4.86 -4.22 0.15
C ILE A 62 3.51 -4.27 -0.56
N LEU A 63 2.54 -4.92 0.07
CA LEU A 63 1.16 -4.98 -0.38
C LEU A 63 0.24 -4.29 0.64
N TYR A 64 -0.54 -3.33 0.17
CA TYR A 64 -1.65 -2.72 0.89
C TYR A 64 -2.98 -3.19 0.30
N GLU A 65 -3.75 -3.92 1.10
CA GLU A 65 -5.11 -4.31 0.75
C GLU A 65 -6.12 -3.51 1.55
N VAL A 66 -7.11 -2.94 0.86
CA VAL A 66 -8.00 -1.95 1.45
C VAL A 66 -9.44 -2.41 1.33
N LYS A 67 -10.07 -2.68 2.48
CA LYS A 67 -11.50 -3.01 2.55
C LYS A 67 -12.33 -1.82 2.08
N ASN A 68 -13.50 -2.07 1.50
CA ASN A 68 -14.45 -1.02 1.11
C ASN A 68 -13.82 0.06 0.22
N LEU A 69 -12.89 -0.33 -0.66
CA LEU A 69 -12.21 0.56 -1.61
C LEU A 69 -12.41 0.02 -3.04
N GLY A 70 -12.95 0.88 -3.91
CA GLY A 70 -13.07 0.63 -5.35
C GLY A 70 -11.80 1.04 -6.12
N HIS A 71 -11.97 1.42 -7.39
CA HIS A 71 -10.87 1.97 -8.21
C HIS A 71 -10.57 3.44 -7.83
N LYS A 72 -9.95 3.65 -6.67
CA LYS A 72 -9.72 4.99 -6.09
C LYS A 72 -8.39 5.09 -5.35
N LEU A 73 -7.84 6.29 -5.33
CA LEU A 73 -6.67 6.68 -4.56
C LEU A 73 -7.06 6.98 -3.11
N LEU A 74 -6.26 6.50 -2.16
CA LEU A 74 -6.37 6.85 -0.75
C LEU A 74 -5.72 8.20 -0.48
N ILE A 75 -6.51 9.12 0.04
CA ILE A 75 -6.09 10.47 0.42
C ILE A 75 -6.36 10.72 1.90
N LYS A 76 -5.77 11.79 2.43
CA LYS A 76 -6.03 12.27 3.79
C LYS A 76 -5.96 13.80 3.75
N PRO A 77 -7.03 14.50 3.33
CA PRO A 77 -6.99 15.94 3.16
C PRO A 77 -6.56 16.68 4.44
N GLY A 78 -5.77 17.73 4.29
CA GLY A 78 -5.24 18.54 5.39
C GLY A 78 -3.88 19.14 5.01
N ASP A 79 -3.30 19.91 5.92
CA ASP A 79 -2.10 20.72 5.68
C ASP A 79 -0.84 20.15 6.36
N LYS A 80 -0.97 19.05 7.12
CA LYS A 80 0.19 18.39 7.72
C LYS A 80 0.98 17.63 6.66
N GLU A 81 2.22 17.31 6.98
CA GLU A 81 3.14 16.63 6.08
C GLU A 81 2.59 15.30 5.51
N ASN A 82 1.87 14.53 6.34
CA ASN A 82 1.25 13.26 5.94
C ASN A 82 -0.21 13.40 5.45
N GLU A 83 -0.64 14.62 5.16
CA GLU A 83 -1.95 14.97 4.66
C GLU A 83 -1.85 15.55 3.24
N GLY A 84 -2.91 15.42 2.46
CA GLY A 84 -2.95 15.82 1.06
C GLY A 84 -4.06 15.13 0.26
N GLY A 85 -4.21 15.61 -0.97
CA GLY A 85 -5.23 15.16 -1.93
C GLY A 85 -6.59 15.83 -1.74
N THR A 86 -7.46 15.66 -2.73
CA THR A 86 -8.81 16.25 -2.76
C THR A 86 -9.86 15.19 -3.01
N LYS A 87 -10.97 15.24 -2.26
CA LYS A 87 -12.11 14.34 -2.47
C LYS A 87 -12.66 14.53 -3.87
N GLY A 88 -12.96 13.43 -4.54
CA GLY A 88 -13.46 13.45 -5.90
C GLY A 88 -13.85 12.05 -6.37
N LEU A 89 -14.12 11.91 -7.67
CA LEU A 89 -14.55 10.63 -8.24
C LEU A 89 -13.54 9.50 -7.95
N PHE A 90 -12.25 9.82 -8.01
CA PHE A 90 -11.13 8.89 -7.87
C PHE A 90 -10.33 9.03 -6.57
N GLY A 91 -10.76 9.89 -5.64
CA GLY A 91 -10.08 10.11 -4.36
C GLY A 91 -11.01 9.84 -3.18
N VAL A 92 -10.60 8.98 -2.25
CA VAL A 92 -11.36 8.71 -1.03
C VAL A 92 -10.50 8.92 0.21
N ASP A 93 -11.09 9.63 1.17
CA ASP A 93 -10.50 9.88 2.47
C ASP A 93 -10.78 8.70 3.39
N LYS A 94 -9.71 8.01 3.79
CA LYS A 94 -9.73 6.94 4.80
C LYS A 94 -8.74 7.19 5.93
N GLY A 95 -8.35 8.45 6.14
CA GLY A 95 -7.31 8.78 7.12
C GLY A 95 -5.89 8.36 6.69
N PHE A 96 -5.68 8.01 5.41
CA PHE A 96 -4.41 7.48 4.89
C PHE A 96 -4.04 8.12 3.56
N HIS A 97 -2.88 8.80 3.51
CA HIS A 97 -2.37 9.42 2.28
C HIS A 97 -1.39 8.47 1.58
N SER A 98 -1.89 7.70 0.61
CA SER A 98 -1.10 6.66 -0.08
C SER A 98 0.15 7.20 -0.79
N THR A 99 0.07 8.39 -1.38
CA THR A 99 1.21 9.03 -2.04
C THR A 99 2.32 9.40 -1.06
N TYR A 100 1.98 9.97 0.11
CA TYR A 100 2.97 10.23 1.16
C TYR A 100 3.57 8.94 1.69
N GLN A 101 2.75 7.92 1.96
CA GLN A 101 3.26 6.64 2.44
C GLN A 101 4.20 6.00 1.41
N THR A 102 3.87 6.06 0.13
CA THR A 102 4.74 5.58 -0.95
C THR A 102 6.09 6.31 -0.91
N ALA A 103 6.08 7.64 -0.82
CA ALA A 103 7.32 8.42 -0.72
C ALA A 103 8.14 8.06 0.53
N LYS A 104 7.47 7.80 1.66
CA LYS A 104 8.12 7.37 2.90
C LYS A 104 8.80 6.01 2.75
N GLU A 105 8.10 5.01 2.22
CA GLU A 105 8.62 3.64 2.05
C GLU A 105 9.77 3.59 1.02
N PHE A 106 9.77 4.48 0.02
CA PHE A 106 10.90 4.65 -0.90
C PHE A 106 12.06 5.47 -0.32
N GLY A 107 11.94 6.01 0.90
CA GLY A 107 12.97 6.86 1.51
C GLY A 107 13.15 8.22 0.81
N ILE A 108 12.13 8.70 0.08
CA ILE A 108 12.18 9.99 -0.64
C ILE A 108 12.01 11.16 0.33
N LEU A 109 11.25 10.96 1.41
CA LEU A 109 11.06 11.97 2.44
C LEU A 109 12.38 12.21 3.17
N LYS A 110 12.85 13.46 3.20
CA LYS A 110 14.05 13.82 3.96
C LYS A 110 13.77 13.68 5.45
N SER A 111 14.71 13.07 6.17
CA SER A 111 14.77 13.18 7.62
C SER A 111 15.07 14.64 7.96
N HIS A 112 14.15 15.34 8.61
CA HIS A 112 14.42 16.62 9.26
C HIS A 112 14.89 16.40 10.69
#